data_AF-A0A7J7FTF1-F1
#
_entry.id   AF-A0A7J7FTF1-F1
#
_cell.length_a   1.000
_cell.length_b   1.000
_cell.length_c   1.000
_cell.angle_alpha   90.00
_cell.angle_beta   90.00
_cell.angle_gamma   90.00
#
_symmetry.space_group_name_H-M   'P 1'
#
loop_
_entity.id
_entity.type
_entity.pdbx_description
1 polymer ?
#
loop_
_entity_poly.entity_id
_entity_poly.type
_entity_poly.pdbx_seq_one_letter_code
_entity_poly.pdbx_strand_id
1 'polypeptide(L)'
;MLQDYSRATSGESEVKFQLSKVTLEPMLKSMSYISEQLSTPANRVAVINLKLQDTETTSGESDVKFQVSRDTLGAMLRSMAYIREQLSIAVSIIYLLVL
;
A
#
# COMPACT_ATOMS: atom_id res chain seq x y z
N MET A 1 11.42 4.17 -30.07
CA MET A 1 12.28 4.00 -28.88
C MET A 1 11.45 3.30 -27.80
N LEU A 2 11.34 1.97 -27.89
CA LEU A 2 10.64 1.15 -26.90
C LEU A 2 11.42 -0.17 -26.78
N GLN A 3 12.66 -0.06 -26.38
CA GLN A 3 13.53 -1.17 -26.00
C GLN A 3 14.33 -0.62 -24.84
N ASP A 4 14.06 -1.13 -23.63
CA ASP A 4 14.96 -1.10 -22.45
C ASP A 4 14.23 -1.40 -21.11
N TYR A 5 12.98 -1.87 -21.10
CA TYR A 5 12.35 -2.32 -19.84
C TYR A 5 12.64 -3.80 -19.50
N SER A 6 13.23 -4.56 -20.42
CA SER A 6 13.49 -6.00 -20.23
C SER A 6 14.85 -6.31 -19.59
N ARG A 7 15.62 -5.29 -19.20
CA ARG A 7 16.83 -5.51 -18.40
C ARG A 7 16.44 -5.37 -16.93
N ALA A 8 16.02 -6.49 -16.32
CA ALA A 8 15.94 -6.58 -14.87
C ALA A 8 17.30 -6.15 -14.31
N THR A 9 17.38 -4.91 -13.81
CA THR A 9 18.58 -4.42 -13.16
C THR A 9 18.77 -5.25 -11.91
N SER A 10 19.97 -5.83 -11.76
CA SER A 10 20.41 -6.72 -10.67
C SER A 10 20.37 -6.10 -9.25
N GLY A 11 19.57 -5.06 -9.04
CA GLY A 11 19.34 -4.39 -7.75
C GLY A 11 17.89 -3.92 -7.54
N GLU A 12 16.92 -4.34 -8.36
CA GLU A 12 15.50 -4.13 -8.04
C GLU A 12 15.07 -5.10 -6.95
N SER A 13 15.00 -4.62 -5.71
CA SER A 13 14.32 -5.34 -4.63
C SER A 13 12.81 -5.32 -4.89
N GLU A 14 12.23 -6.48 -5.22
CA GLU A 14 10.79 -6.67 -5.25
C GLU A 14 10.26 -6.74 -3.81
N VAL A 15 9.47 -5.75 -3.40
CA VAL A 15 8.79 -5.79 -2.10
C VAL A 15 7.41 -6.40 -2.28
N LYS A 16 7.20 -7.61 -1.76
CA LYS A 16 5.89 -8.30 -1.79
C LYS A 16 5.07 -7.92 -0.57
N PHE A 17 4.00 -7.16 -0.80
CA PHE A 17 3.04 -6.83 0.24
C PHE A 17 1.99 -7.93 0.35
N GLN A 18 1.89 -8.56 1.52
CA GLN A 18 0.74 -9.41 1.85
C GLN A 18 -0.41 -8.54 2.33
N LEU A 19 -1.46 -8.43 1.52
CA LEU A 19 -2.65 -7.64 1.81
C LEU A 19 -3.84 -8.56 2.00
N SER A 20 -4.60 -8.32 3.06
CA SER A 20 -5.86 -9.05 3.32
C SER A 20 -6.98 -8.07 3.64
N LYS A 21 -8.23 -8.50 3.47
CA LYS A 21 -9.40 -7.68 3.82
C LYS A 21 -9.36 -7.22 5.28
N VAL A 22 -8.93 -8.11 6.18
CA VAL A 22 -8.83 -7.87 7.64
C VAL A 22 -7.79 -6.80 7.97
N THR A 23 -6.67 -6.76 7.23
CA THR A 23 -5.59 -5.79 7.47
C THR A 23 -5.84 -4.45 6.78
N LEU A 24 -6.56 -4.44 5.65
CA LEU A 24 -6.85 -3.23 4.87
C LEU A 24 -7.84 -2.28 5.53
N GLU A 25 -8.89 -2.79 6.20
CA GLU A 25 -9.95 -1.95 6.77
C GLU A 25 -9.48 -0.98 7.88
N PRO A 26 -8.78 -1.42 8.93
CA PRO A 26 -8.23 -0.51 9.95
C PRO A 26 -7.19 0.45 9.38
N MET A 27 -6.42 0.03 8.37
CA MET A 27 -5.45 0.89 7.68
C MET A 27 -6.14 2.03 6.92
N LEU A 28 -7.17 1.71 6.13
CA LEU A 28 -7.96 2.69 5.37
C LEU A 28 -8.61 3.72 6.29
N LYS A 29 -9.16 3.28 7.44
CA LYS A 29 -9.75 4.19 8.44
C LYS A 29 -8.71 5.16 9.00
N SER A 30 -7.54 4.64 9.37
CA SER A 30 -6.44 5.46 9.91
C SER A 30 -5.94 6.49 8.88
N MET A 31 -5.75 6.08 7.63
CA MET A 31 -5.31 6.98 6.57
C MET A 31 -6.36 8.05 6.22
N SER A 32 -7.66 7.71 6.27
CA SER A 32 -8.75 8.68 6.06
C SER A 32 -8.72 9.77 7.13
N TYR A 33 -8.58 9.37 8.40
CA TYR A 33 -8.45 10.29 9.52
C TYR A 33 -7.21 11.20 9.38
N ILE A 34 -6.07 10.65 8.97
CA ILE A 34 -4.85 11.45 8.73
C ILE A 34 -5.10 12.45 7.59
N SER A 35 -5.73 12.05 6.50
CA SER A 35 -6.07 12.94 5.37
C SER A 35 -6.95 14.12 5.81
N GLU A 36 -7.89 13.89 6.72
CA GLU A 36 -8.70 14.96 7.33
C GLU A 36 -7.83 15.91 8.18
N GLN A 37 -6.93 15.38 9.00
CA GLN A 37 -6.00 16.19 9.79
C GLN A 37 -5.05 17.05 8.93
N LEU A 38 -4.62 16.51 7.78
CA LEU A 38 -3.84 17.24 6.77
C LEU A 38 -4.65 18.28 5.98
N SER A 39 -5.97 18.33 6.18
CA SER A 39 -6.81 19.38 5.59
C SER A 39 -6.70 20.69 6.39
N THR A 40 -6.06 20.68 7.56
CA THR A 40 -5.83 21.88 8.38
C THR A 40 -4.65 22.70 7.83
N PRO A 41 -4.70 24.05 7.86
CA PRO A 41 -3.67 24.90 7.25
C PRO A 41 -2.25 24.71 7.80
N ALA A 42 -2.15 24.24 9.06
CA ALA A 42 -0.90 23.99 9.76
C ALA A 42 -0.25 22.65 9.39
N ASN A 43 -1.02 21.64 8.96
CA ASN A 43 -0.52 20.31 8.65
C ASN A 43 -0.52 20.08 7.14
N ARG A 44 0.65 20.15 6.51
CA ARG A 44 0.78 20.00 5.04
C ARG A 44 1.21 18.61 4.60
N VAL A 45 1.82 17.84 5.51
CA VAL A 45 2.40 16.53 5.20
C VAL A 45 2.17 15.54 6.34
N ALA A 46 1.89 14.28 6.00
CA ALA A 46 1.94 13.16 6.93
C ALA A 46 3.28 12.45 6.82
N VAL A 47 3.80 11.99 7.95
CA VAL A 47 5.00 11.16 8.01
C VAL A 47 4.56 9.71 8.09
N ILE A 48 4.92 8.91 7.09
CA ILE A 48 4.69 7.47 7.07
C ILE A 48 6.01 6.76 7.35
N ASN A 49 5.98 5.81 8.28
CA ASN A 49 7.08 4.89 8.53
C ASN A 49 6.62 3.49 8.14
N LEU A 50 7.36 2.84 7.24
CA LEU A 50 7.12 1.46 6.85
C LEU A 50 8.30 0.61 7.30
N LYS A 51 7.99 -0.53 7.89
CA LYS A 51 8.96 -1.59 8.11
C LYS A 51 8.87 -2.57 6.96
N LEU A 52 9.96 -2.70 6.23
CA LEU A 52 10.09 -3.69 5.16
C LEU A 52 10.91 -4.84 5.73
N GLN A 53 10.32 -6.02 5.70
CA GLN A 53 11.00 -7.25 6.07
C GLN A 53 11.34 -8.00 4.79
N ASP A 54 12.64 -8.25 4.58
CA ASP A 54 13.07 -9.16 3.55
C ASP A 54 12.64 -10.59 3.93
N THR A 55 11.85 -11.22 3.06
CA THR A 55 11.34 -12.59 3.29
C THR A 55 12.43 -13.65 3.20
N GLU A 56 13.59 -13.31 2.64
CA GLU A 56 14.69 -14.26 2.41
C GLU A 56 15.78 -14.19 3.48
N THR A 57 15.88 -13.09 4.24
CA THR A 57 16.91 -12.92 5.27
C THR A 57 16.33 -12.47 6.61
N THR A 58 16.53 -13.27 7.67
CA THR A 58 16.05 -13.00 9.03
C THR A 58 16.65 -11.74 9.69
N SER A 59 17.57 -11.05 9.01
CA SER A 59 18.35 -9.92 9.52
C SER A 59 18.03 -8.58 8.83
N GLY A 60 17.18 -8.56 7.81
CA GLY A 60 16.97 -7.41 6.93
C GLY A 60 15.68 -6.65 7.18
N GLU A 61 15.41 -6.21 8.42
CA GLU A 61 14.37 -5.19 8.62
C GLU A 61 14.93 -3.82 8.25
N SER A 62 14.27 -3.15 7.30
CA SER A 62 14.58 -1.77 6.94
C SER A 62 13.41 -0.86 7.24
N ASP A 63 13.68 0.25 7.93
CA ASP A 63 12.71 1.30 8.19
C ASP A 63 12.80 2.36 7.08
N VAL A 64 11.69 2.55 6.37
CA VAL A 64 11.55 3.60 5.36
C VAL A 64 10.61 4.67 5.90
N LYS A 65 11.15 5.88 6.06
CA LYS A 65 10.38 7.05 6.50
C LYS A 65 10.25 8.03 5.36
N PHE A 66 9.01 8.37 5.00
CA PHE A 66 8.74 9.35 3.95
C PHE A 66 7.59 10.27 4.34
N GLN A 67 7.57 11.45 3.74
CA GLN A 67 6.49 12.41 3.89
C GLN A 67 5.56 12.34 2.69
N VAL A 68 4.26 12.38 2.93
CA VAL A 68 3.24 12.45 1.88
C VAL A 68 2.37 13.67 2.08
N SER A 69 1.99 14.31 0.97
CA SER A 69 0.98 15.37 0.99
C SER A 69 -0.42 14.77 1.18
N ARG A 70 -1.40 15.64 1.44
CA ARG A 70 -2.82 15.28 1.44
C ARG A 70 -3.25 14.59 0.15
N ASP A 71 -2.85 15.13 -1.00
CA ASP A 71 -3.26 14.59 -2.31
C ASP A 71 -2.68 13.21 -2.56
N THR A 72 -1.39 13.01 -2.24
CA THR A 72 -0.72 11.72 -2.34
C THR A 72 -1.37 10.69 -1.41
N LEU A 73 -1.64 11.06 -0.17
CA LEU A 73 -2.35 10.18 0.78
C LEU A 73 -3.76 9.84 0.30
N GLY A 74 -4.47 10.81 -0.28
CA GLY A 74 -5.78 10.60 -0.89
C GLY A 74 -5.75 9.64 -2.08
N ALA A 75 -4.71 9.70 -2.91
CA ALA A 75 -4.50 8.75 -4.00
C ALA A 75 -4.25 7.32 -3.46
N MET A 76 -3.41 7.19 -2.44
CA MET A 76 -3.16 5.90 -1.78
C MET A 76 -4.45 5.29 -1.21
N LEU A 77 -5.29 6.10 -0.54
CA LEU A 77 -6.58 5.68 -0.01
C LEU A 77 -7.51 5.11 -1.09
N ARG A 78 -7.63 5.79 -2.24
CA ARG A 78 -8.45 5.32 -3.36
C ARG A 78 -7.95 3.99 -3.92
N SER A 79 -6.64 3.86 -4.12
CA SER A 79 -6.03 2.62 -4.59
C SER A 79 -6.25 1.46 -3.61
N MET A 80 -6.10 1.70 -2.31
CA MET A 80 -6.28 0.67 -1.28
C MET A 80 -7.75 0.26 -1.12
N ALA A 81 -8.69 1.21 -1.23
CA ALA A 81 -10.12 0.91 -1.24
C ALA A 81 -10.50 0.06 -2.46
N TYR A 82 -9.93 0.37 -3.63
CA TYR A 82 -10.10 -0.42 -4.84
C TYR A 82 -9.55 -1.85 -4.69
N ILE A 83 -8.34 -2.02 -4.14
CA ILE A 83 -7.76 -3.35 -3.88
C ILE A 83 -8.66 -4.17 -2.96
N ARG A 84 -9.17 -3.56 -1.88
CA ARG A 84 -10.10 -4.22 -0.95
C ARG A 84 -11.36 -4.72 -1.66
N GLU A 85 -11.92 -3.90 -2.55
CA GLU A 85 -13.09 -4.26 -3.33
C GLU A 85 -12.80 -5.44 -4.26
N GLN A 86 -11.68 -5.40 -4.99
CA GLN A 86 -11.27 -6.49 -5.88
C GLN A 86 -11.06 -7.81 -5.14
N LEU A 87 -10.45 -7.77 -3.94
CA LEU A 87 -10.33 -8.95 -3.07
C LEU A 87 -11.71 -9.47 -2.65
N SER A 88 -12.68 -8.59 -2.38
CA SER A 88 -14.04 -9.00 -2.01
C SER A 88 -14.79 -9.66 -3.17
N ILE A 89 -14.61 -9.15 -4.39
CA ILE A 89 -15.17 -9.73 -5.61
C ILE A 89 -14.55 -11.11 -5.87
N ALA A 90 -13.22 -11.21 -5.82
CA ALA A 90 -12.51 -12.48 -6.03
C ALA A 90 -12.97 -13.55 -5.03
N VAL A 91 -13.10 -13.20 -3.75
CA VAL A 91 -13.61 -14.12 -2.72
C VAL A 91 -15.05 -14.54 -3.03
N SER A 92 -15.94 -13.62 -3.40
CA SER A 92 -17.34 -13.96 -3.74
C SER A 92 -17.44 -14.88 -4.96
N ILE A 93 -16.64 -14.64 -6.00
CA ILE A 93 -16.60 -15.49 -7.20
C ILE A 93 -16.12 -16.89 -6.83
N ILE A 94 -15.07 -17.01 -6.01
CA ILE A 94 -14.59 -18.29 -5.53
C ILE A 94 -15.72 -19.01 -4.80
N TYR A 95 -16.37 -18.40 -3.81
CA TYR A 95 -17.51 -19.01 -3.09
C TYR A 95 -18.63 -19.49 -4.02
N LEU A 96 -18.94 -18.75 -5.09
CA LEU A 96 -19.96 -19.14 -6.07
C LEU A 96 -19.53 -20.35 -6.93
N LEU A 97 -18.24 -20.50 -7.22
CA LEU A 97 -17.70 -21.60 -8.04
C LEU A 97 -17.55 -22.91 -7.25
N VAL A 98 -17.47 -22.86 -5.92
CA VAL A 98 -17.37 -24.05 -5.05
C VAL A 98 -18.73 -24.54 -4.52
N LEU A 99 -19.83 -23.90 -4.91
CA LEU A 99 -21.20 -24.30 -4.61
C LEU A 99 -21.84 -25.00 -5.83
#